data_AF-A0A3B0UIT7-F1
#
_entry.id   AF-A0A3B0UIT7-F1
#
_cell.length_a   1.000
_cell.length_b   1.000
_cell.length_c   1.000
_cell.angle_alpha   90.00
_cell.angle_beta   90.00
_cell.angle_gamma   90.00
#
_symmetry.space_group_name_H-M   'P 1'
#
loop_
_entity.id
_entity.type
_entity.pdbx_description
1 polymer ?
#
loop_
_entity_poly.entity_id
_entity_poly.type
_entity_poly.pdbx_seq_one_letter_code
_entity_poly.pdbx_strand_id
1 'polypeptide(L)'
;MSFKDIEKNFFGRGDILSLLKRRVVALKSGYRQNVALIGNQYLGKSALLTHFVHYLEDEDVTVIYLDLENKDFHYFYSKFIGSLLYEYSKNVRLPLHEDLNLLLASVRPKIPHTVDVITRIKEDYSKGKFSDVYLGLLALVEVFTNETGQFCVLIIDEFQIIEEFAIEGAFI
;
A
#
# COMPACT_ATOMS: atom_id res chain seq x y z
N MET A 1 -5.83 16.32 11.53
CA MET A 1 -6.99 17.24 11.51
C MET A 1 -8.18 16.47 10.93
N SER A 2 -9.40 16.98 11.02
CA SER A 2 -10.65 16.23 10.73
C SER A 2 -10.76 15.82 9.25
N PHE A 3 -11.37 14.65 8.98
CA PHE A 3 -11.87 14.11 7.68
C PHE A 3 -12.72 15.06 6.78
N LYS A 4 -12.75 16.37 7.07
CA LYS A 4 -13.57 17.41 6.44
C LYS A 4 -12.97 17.94 5.13
N ASP A 5 -11.68 17.73 4.86
CA ASP A 5 -11.03 18.30 3.67
C ASP A 5 -10.98 17.36 2.45
N ILE A 6 -11.16 16.04 2.63
CA ILE A 6 -11.26 15.07 1.51
C ILE A 6 -12.45 15.40 0.59
N GLU A 7 -13.53 15.95 1.14
CA GLU A 7 -14.77 16.25 0.41
C GLU A 7 -14.75 17.61 -0.29
N LYS A 8 -13.62 18.34 -0.29
CA LYS A 8 -13.48 19.53 -1.16
C LYS A 8 -13.74 19.10 -2.60
N ASN A 9 -14.62 19.81 -3.29
CA ASN A 9 -15.07 19.48 -4.65
C ASN A 9 -13.89 19.27 -5.62
N PHE A 10 -13.38 18.04 -5.73
CA PHE A 10 -12.42 17.64 -6.75
C PHE A 10 -13.17 17.46 -8.07
N PHE A 11 -13.43 18.57 -8.76
CA PHE A 11 -14.12 18.60 -10.05
C PHE A 11 -15.47 17.85 -10.05
N GLY A 12 -16.24 17.98 -8.95
CA GLY A 12 -17.54 17.33 -8.80
C GLY A 12 -17.51 15.83 -8.45
N ARG A 13 -16.35 15.26 -8.08
CA ARG A 13 -16.20 13.83 -7.74
C ARG A 13 -16.33 13.52 -6.24
N GLY A 14 -17.04 14.37 -5.51
CA GLY A 14 -17.24 14.22 -4.06
C GLY A 14 -17.84 12.87 -3.67
N ASP A 15 -18.74 12.32 -4.49
CA ASP A 15 -19.38 11.03 -4.23
C ASP A 15 -18.38 9.85 -4.25
N ILE A 16 -17.40 9.89 -5.17
CA ILE A 16 -16.36 8.85 -5.28
C ILE A 16 -15.41 8.95 -4.08
N LEU A 17 -14.98 10.16 -3.72
CA LEU A 17 -14.14 10.39 -2.54
C LEU A 17 -14.84 9.96 -1.26
N SER A 18 -16.14 10.27 -1.13
CA SER A 18 -16.98 9.84 -0.02
C SER A 18 -17.10 8.31 0.04
N LEU A 19 -17.22 7.64 -1.12
CA LEU A 19 -17.21 6.19 -1.18
C LEU A 19 -15.89 5.60 -0.70
N LEU A 20 -14.75 6.07 -1.20
CA LEU A 20 -13.41 5.61 -0.77
C LEU A 20 -13.22 5.79 0.74
N LYS A 21 -13.61 6.94 1.28
CA LYS A 21 -13.60 7.20 2.72
C LYS A 21 -14.45 6.19 3.51
N ARG A 22 -15.69 5.92 3.08
CA ARG A 22 -16.54 4.90 3.73
C ARG A 22 -15.89 3.51 3.70
N ARG A 23 -15.13 3.18 2.65
CA ARG A 23 -14.41 1.90 2.53
C ARG A 23 -13.26 1.80 3.52
N VAL A 24 -12.50 2.88 3.74
CA VAL A 24 -11.48 2.93 4.80
C VAL A 24 -12.11 2.77 6.19
N VAL A 25 -13.23 3.45 6.45
CA VAL A 25 -13.94 3.28 7.74
C VAL A 25 -14.42 1.84 7.93
N ALA A 26 -14.97 1.21 6.88
CA ALA A 26 -15.39 -0.19 6.94
C ALA A 26 -14.21 -1.16 7.15
N LEU A 27 -13.04 -0.85 6.59
CA LEU A 27 -11.80 -1.59 6.83
C LEU A 27 -11.43 -1.58 8.32
N LYS A 28 -11.50 -0.41 8.98
CA LYS A 28 -11.23 -0.29 10.42
C LYS A 28 -12.21 -1.11 11.28
N SER A 29 -13.41 -1.40 10.77
CA SER A 29 -14.40 -2.27 11.43
C SER A 29 -14.16 -3.78 11.18
N GLY A 30 -13.05 -4.15 10.54
CA GLY A 30 -12.64 -5.55 10.34
C GLY A 30 -13.10 -6.19 9.02
N TYR A 31 -13.64 -5.41 8.08
CA TYR A 31 -14.07 -5.94 6.79
C TYR A 31 -13.01 -5.74 5.71
N ARG A 32 -12.59 -6.81 5.03
CA ARG A 32 -11.78 -6.68 3.80
C ARG A 32 -12.58 -5.92 2.73
N GLN A 33 -12.00 -4.85 2.19
CA GLN A 33 -12.60 -4.04 1.14
C GLN A 33 -11.67 -3.99 -0.07
N ASN A 34 -12.06 -4.63 -1.17
CA ASN A 34 -11.41 -4.43 -2.46
C ASN A 34 -12.25 -3.46 -3.29
N VAL A 35 -11.63 -2.41 -3.84
CA VAL A 35 -12.32 -1.39 -4.64
C VAL A 35 -11.54 -1.20 -5.93
N ALA A 36 -12.22 -1.28 -7.06
CA ALA A 36 -11.65 -0.98 -8.37
C ALA A 36 -12.22 0.33 -8.91
N LEU A 37 -11.34 1.22 -9.40
CA LEU A 37 -11.72 2.45 -10.10
C LEU A 37 -11.59 2.22 -11.60
N ILE A 38 -12.71 1.90 -12.25
CA ILE A 38 -12.74 1.55 -13.67
C ILE A 38 -13.18 2.77 -14.49
N GLY A 39 -12.51 3.00 -15.61
CA GLY A 39 -12.91 4.03 -16.57
C GLY A 39 -11.82 4.29 -17.61
N ASN A 40 -12.18 5.02 -18.66
CA ASN A 40 -11.26 5.36 -19.75
C ASN A 40 -10.00 6.08 -19.25
N GLN A 41 -8.95 6.03 -20.08
CA GLN A 41 -7.72 6.80 -19.85
C GLN A 41 -8.01 8.30 -19.83
N TYR A 42 -7.13 9.07 -19.17
CA TYR A 42 -7.19 10.54 -19.09
C TYR A 42 -8.41 11.14 -18.38
N LEU A 43 -9.19 10.32 -17.67
CA LEU A 43 -10.27 10.80 -16.81
C LEU A 43 -9.77 11.25 -15.43
N GLY A 44 -8.45 11.39 -15.18
CA GLY A 44 -7.93 11.86 -13.90
C GLY A 44 -8.18 10.91 -12.71
N LYS A 45 -8.18 9.59 -12.95
CA LYS A 45 -8.31 8.57 -11.89
C LYS A 45 -7.13 8.60 -10.93
N SER A 46 -5.90 8.65 -11.45
CA SER A 46 -4.67 8.81 -10.67
C SER A 46 -4.67 10.11 -9.87
N ALA A 47 -5.09 11.22 -10.49
CA ALA A 47 -5.21 12.50 -9.79
C ALA A 47 -6.23 12.47 -8.64
N LEU A 48 -7.34 11.75 -8.82
CA LEU A 48 -8.33 11.51 -7.76
C LEU A 48 -7.75 10.67 -6.62
N LEU A 49 -6.99 9.60 -6.93
CA LEU A 49 -6.33 8.76 -5.94
C LEU A 49 -5.25 9.53 -5.16
N THR A 50 -4.39 10.28 -5.84
CA THR A 50 -3.39 11.13 -5.21
C THR A 50 -4.03 12.18 -4.32
N HIS A 51 -5.13 12.80 -4.76
CA HIS A 51 -5.91 13.71 -3.92
C HIS A 51 -6.45 12.98 -2.69
N PHE A 52 -7.07 11.82 -2.86
CA PHE A 52 -7.58 11.01 -1.75
C PHE A 52 -6.49 10.67 -0.72
N VAL A 53 -5.33 10.19 -1.16
CA VAL A 53 -4.19 9.85 -0.30
C VAL A 53 -3.67 11.08 0.44
N HIS A 54 -3.52 12.21 -0.24
CA HIS A 54 -3.01 13.44 0.37
C HIS A 54 -3.87 13.94 1.53
N TYR A 55 -5.19 13.77 1.43
CA TYR A 55 -6.14 14.20 2.46
C TYR A 55 -6.57 13.07 3.42
N LEU A 56 -6.06 11.85 3.22
CA LEU A 56 -6.31 10.72 4.12
C LEU A 56 -5.40 10.87 5.36
N GLU A 57 -5.83 11.71 6.31
CA GLU A 57 -5.18 11.87 7.61
C GLU A 57 -5.83 10.93 8.65
N ASP A 58 -5.25 9.75 8.86
CA ASP A 58 -5.64 8.81 9.93
C ASP A 58 -4.38 8.10 10.46
N GLU A 59 -4.04 8.31 11.74
CA GLU A 59 -2.81 7.76 12.36
C GLU A 59 -2.86 6.24 12.52
N ASP A 60 -4.07 5.65 12.49
CA ASP A 60 -4.27 4.20 12.53
C ASP A 60 -4.16 3.58 11.14
N VAL A 61 -3.92 4.37 10.09
CA VAL A 61 -3.88 3.91 8.70
C VAL A 61 -2.49 4.15 8.10
N THR A 62 -1.92 3.08 7.56
CA THR A 62 -0.70 3.15 6.74
C THR A 62 -1.09 2.99 5.28
N VAL A 63 -0.71 3.95 4.44
CA VAL A 63 -1.05 3.92 3.00
C VAL A 63 0.17 3.48 2.20
N ILE A 64 -0.02 2.46 1.36
CA ILE A 64 0.97 2.05 0.36
C ILE A 64 0.40 2.44 -1.01
N TYR A 65 1.04 3.39 -1.68
CA TYR A 65 0.68 3.81 -3.03
C TYR A 65 1.72 3.33 -4.04
N LEU A 66 1.29 2.50 -4.98
CA LEU A 66 2.10 1.95 -6.05
C LEU A 66 1.57 2.45 -7.39
N ASP A 67 2.38 3.21 -8.12
CA ASP A 67 2.13 3.59 -9.49
C ASP A 67 2.93 2.66 -10.41
N LEU A 68 2.24 1.82 -11.18
CA LEU A 68 2.88 0.79 -12.00
C LEU A 68 3.17 1.25 -13.42
N GLU A 69 2.86 2.50 -13.80
CA GLU A 69 3.07 2.97 -15.17
C GLU A 69 4.53 2.81 -15.62
N ASN A 70 4.76 1.96 -16.62
CA ASN A 70 6.07 1.59 -17.15
C ASN A 70 7.04 1.04 -16.07
N LYS A 71 6.52 0.31 -15.08
CA LYS A 71 7.31 -0.29 -13.99
C LYS A 71 7.39 -1.80 -14.12
N ASP A 72 8.47 -2.36 -13.59
CA ASP A 72 8.70 -3.79 -13.51
C ASP A 72 8.38 -4.35 -12.12
N PHE A 73 8.50 -5.68 -11.98
CA PHE A 73 8.28 -6.34 -10.71
C PHE A 73 9.31 -5.92 -9.63
N HIS A 74 10.53 -5.53 -10.02
CA HIS A 74 11.53 -5.04 -9.08
C HIS A 74 11.06 -3.74 -8.41
N TYR A 75 10.51 -2.80 -9.18
CA TYR A 75 9.88 -1.60 -8.64
C TYR A 75 8.71 -1.96 -7.72
N PHE A 76 7.79 -2.83 -8.15
CA PHE A 76 6.65 -3.25 -7.33
C PHE A 76 7.11 -3.75 -5.95
N TYR A 77 8.02 -4.72 -5.93
CA TYR A 77 8.55 -5.32 -4.72
C TYR A 77 9.27 -4.32 -3.81
N SER A 78 10.19 -3.53 -4.37
CA SER A 78 11.01 -2.60 -3.58
C SER A 78 10.18 -1.44 -3.04
N LYS A 79 9.28 -0.88 -3.87
CA LYS A 79 8.41 0.22 -3.50
C LYS A 79 7.36 -0.19 -2.48
N PHE A 80 6.82 -1.41 -2.56
CA PHE A 80 5.87 -1.93 -1.57
C PHE A 80 6.51 -1.95 -0.19
N ILE A 81 7.63 -2.65 -0.03
CA ILE A 81 8.30 -2.80 1.27
C ILE A 81 8.79 -1.45 1.77
N GLY A 82 9.46 -0.67 0.90
CA GLY A 82 9.99 0.63 1.26
C GLY A 82 8.91 1.58 1.76
N SER A 83 7.76 1.64 1.08
CA SER A 83 6.65 2.52 1.47
C SER A 83 6.01 2.07 2.78
N LEU A 84 5.82 0.76 2.98
CA LEU A 84 5.29 0.22 4.23
C LEU A 84 6.16 0.63 5.43
N LEU A 85 7.47 0.37 5.34
CA LEU A 85 8.40 0.64 6.44
C LEU A 85 8.60 2.14 6.66
N TYR A 86 8.64 2.93 5.58
CA TYR A 86 8.78 4.38 5.67
C TYR A 86 7.57 5.03 6.33
N GLU A 87 6.35 4.71 5.87
CA GLU A 87 5.13 5.28 6.45
C GLU A 87 4.92 4.79 7.89
N TYR A 88 5.23 3.52 8.21
CA TYR A 88 5.24 3.06 9.59
C TYR A 88 6.21 3.87 10.45
N SER A 89 7.47 4.02 9.99
CA SER A 89 8.50 4.77 10.71
C SER A 89 8.07 6.21 10.97
N LYS A 90 7.45 6.86 9.97
CA LYS A 90 6.88 8.20 10.08
C LYS A 90 5.77 8.26 11.12
N ASN A 91 4.81 7.33 11.09
CA ASN A 91 3.70 7.28 12.03
C ASN A 91 4.17 7.10 13.49
N VAL A 92 5.17 6.24 13.72
CA VAL A 92 5.71 5.99 15.06
C VAL A 92 6.94 6.84 15.42
N ARG A 93 7.21 7.90 14.63
CA ARG A 93 8.29 8.88 14.82
C ARG A 93 9.69 8.27 14.98
N LEU A 94 9.97 7.23 14.20
CA LEU A 94 11.31 6.64 14.06
C LEU A 94 12.15 7.43 13.04
N PRO A 95 13.48 7.29 13.06
CA PRO A 95 14.35 7.83 12.03
C PRO A 95 13.92 7.35 10.63
N LEU A 96 13.79 8.32 9.71
CA LEU A 96 13.45 8.05 8.32
C LEU A 96 14.75 7.85 7.52
N HIS A 97 14.77 6.78 6.72
CA HIS A 97 15.89 6.44 5.86
C HIS A 97 15.38 6.11 4.47
N GLU A 98 16.17 6.42 3.44
CA GLU A 98 15.91 5.97 2.06
C GLU A 98 16.44 4.54 1.82
N ASP A 99 17.47 4.14 2.57
CA ASP A 99 18.02 2.79 2.49
C ASP A 99 17.11 1.78 3.22
N LEU A 100 16.71 0.74 2.49
CA LEU A 100 15.81 -0.30 3.00
C LEU A 100 16.41 -1.10 4.16
N ASN A 101 17.73 -1.33 4.19
CA ASN A 101 18.34 -2.09 5.28
C ASN A 101 18.39 -1.27 6.56
N LEU A 102 18.63 0.05 6.46
CA LEU A 102 18.52 0.96 7.59
C LEU A 102 17.09 1.05 8.12
N LEU A 103 16.08 1.11 7.23
CA LEU A 103 14.67 1.04 7.63
C LEU A 103 14.35 -0.28 8.35
N LEU A 104 14.80 -1.42 7.83
CA LEU A 104 14.60 -2.71 8.47
C LEU A 104 15.24 -2.77 9.87
N ALA A 105 16.45 -2.23 10.02
CA ALA A 105 17.13 -2.18 11.30
C ALA A 105 16.40 -1.28 12.32
N SER A 106 15.88 -0.13 11.87
CA SER A 106 15.20 0.84 12.75
C SER A 106 13.84 0.34 13.24
N VAL A 107 13.09 -0.38 12.39
CA VAL A 107 11.74 -0.87 12.71
C VAL A 107 11.73 -2.23 13.41
N ARG A 108 12.78 -3.05 13.26
CA ARG A 108 12.85 -4.41 13.83
C ARG A 108 12.53 -4.50 15.34
N PRO A 109 12.94 -3.55 16.20
CA PRO A 109 12.59 -3.62 17.62
C PRO A 109 11.08 -3.47 17.89
N LYS A 110 10.31 -2.91 16.94
CA LYS A 110 8.86 -2.68 17.08
C LYS A 110 8.01 -3.65 16.28
N ILE A 111 8.46 -4.07 15.09
CA ILE A 111 7.73 -4.98 14.19
C ILE A 111 8.58 -6.18 13.74
N PRO A 112 9.12 -6.97 14.69
CA PRO A 112 10.02 -8.08 14.36
C PRO A 112 9.40 -9.14 13.44
N HIS A 113 8.12 -9.46 13.58
CA HIS A 113 7.45 -10.48 12.75
C HIS A 113 7.30 -10.00 11.30
N THR A 114 6.91 -8.75 11.11
CA THR A 114 6.86 -8.11 9.78
C THR A 114 8.25 -8.13 9.14
N VAL A 115 9.30 -7.81 9.89
CA VAL A 115 10.70 -7.84 9.40
C VAL A 115 11.15 -9.25 9.03
N ASP A 116 10.78 -10.27 9.80
CA ASP A 116 11.12 -11.66 9.49
C ASP A 116 10.41 -12.13 8.20
N VAL A 117 9.14 -11.75 8.00
CA VAL A 117 8.40 -12.03 6.76
C VAL A 117 9.03 -11.31 5.57
N ILE A 118 9.37 -10.02 5.72
CA ILE A 118 10.11 -9.29 4.68
C ILE A 118 11.40 -10.01 4.33
N THR A 119 12.16 -10.47 5.33
CA THR A 119 13.43 -11.17 5.10
C THR A 119 13.24 -12.43 4.24
N ARG A 120 12.19 -13.22 4.51
CA ARG A 120 11.82 -14.38 3.67
C ARG A 120 11.45 -13.96 2.25
N ILE A 121 10.66 -12.89 2.09
CA ILE A 121 10.32 -12.34 0.76
C ILE A 121 11.59 -11.93 0.00
N LYS A 122 12.57 -11.29 0.66
CA LYS A 122 13.86 -10.93 0.04
C LYS A 122 14.63 -12.18 -0.42
N GLU A 123 14.59 -13.26 0.35
CA GLU A 123 15.22 -14.53 -0.01
C GLU A 123 14.53 -15.23 -1.18
N ASP A 124 13.21 -15.20 -1.26
CA ASP A 124 12.48 -15.77 -2.40
C ASP A 124 12.68 -14.93 -3.67
N TYR A 125 12.78 -13.60 -3.52
CA TYR A 125 13.13 -12.70 -4.61
C TYR A 125 14.52 -13.00 -5.19
N SER A 126 15.53 -13.23 -4.34
CA SER A 126 16.88 -13.57 -4.82
C SER A 126 16.95 -14.95 -5.50
N LYS A 127 15.99 -15.83 -5.20
CA LYS A 127 15.82 -17.14 -5.86
C LYS A 127 14.95 -17.07 -7.13
N GLY A 128 14.45 -15.90 -7.51
CA GLY A 128 13.60 -15.72 -8.70
C GLY A 128 12.17 -16.23 -8.55
N LYS A 129 11.70 -16.46 -7.33
CA LYS A 129 10.36 -17.00 -7.06
C LYS A 129 9.30 -15.90 -7.02
N PHE A 130 9.02 -15.26 -8.15
CA PHE A 130 8.20 -14.05 -8.18
C PHE A 130 6.75 -14.24 -7.71
N SER A 131 6.14 -15.40 -7.96
CA SER A 131 4.81 -15.72 -7.44
C SER A 131 4.79 -15.79 -5.91
N ASP A 132 5.78 -16.43 -5.30
CA ASP A 132 5.90 -16.49 -3.84
C ASP A 132 6.15 -15.11 -3.23
N VAL A 133 6.97 -14.28 -3.90
CA VAL A 133 7.20 -12.89 -3.50
C VAL A 133 5.91 -12.08 -3.55
N TYR A 134 5.14 -12.18 -4.63
CA TYR A 134 3.88 -11.44 -4.78
C TYR A 134 2.86 -11.83 -3.70
N LEU A 135 2.63 -13.13 -3.50
CA LEU A 135 1.73 -13.61 -2.44
C LEU A 135 2.23 -13.22 -1.06
N GLY A 136 3.55 -13.29 -0.83
CA GLY A 136 4.19 -12.83 0.40
C GLY A 136 3.95 -11.34 0.68
N LEU A 137 4.05 -10.48 -0.34
CA LEU A 137 3.77 -9.04 -0.22
C LEU A 137 2.31 -8.76 0.12
N LEU A 138 1.37 -9.49 -0.49
CA LEU A 138 -0.05 -9.36 -0.15
C LEU A 138 -0.35 -9.82 1.29
N ALA A 139 0.25 -10.93 1.72
CA ALA A 139 0.12 -11.43 3.08
C ALA A 139 0.81 -10.53 4.13
N LEU A 140 1.85 -9.80 3.73
CA LEU A 140 2.59 -8.88 4.60
C LEU A 140 1.68 -7.80 5.20
N VAL A 141 0.65 -7.37 4.47
CA VAL A 141 -0.34 -6.39 4.95
C VAL A 141 -1.05 -6.91 6.20
N GLU A 142 -1.46 -8.18 6.21
CA GLU A 142 -2.14 -8.79 7.33
C GLU A 142 -1.20 -8.98 8.52
N VAL A 143 0.03 -9.46 8.27
CA VAL A 143 1.05 -9.61 9.31
C VAL A 143 1.34 -8.26 9.98
N PHE A 144 1.53 -7.21 9.18
CA PHE A 144 1.76 -5.85 9.66
C PHE A 144 0.57 -5.35 10.49
N THR A 145 -0.66 -5.54 10.00
CA THR A 145 -1.87 -5.08 10.69
C THR A 145 -2.02 -5.78 12.05
N ASN A 146 -1.81 -7.10 12.09
CA ASN A 146 -1.90 -7.88 13.32
C ASN A 146 -0.81 -7.52 14.34
N GLU A 147 0.40 -7.17 13.87
CA GLU A 147 1.51 -6.83 14.75
C GLU A 147 1.43 -5.38 15.29
N THR A 148 0.96 -4.44 14.47
CA THR A 148 0.96 -3.01 14.82
C THR A 148 -0.39 -2.49 15.31
N GLY A 149 -1.48 -3.16 14.96
CA GLY A 149 -2.84 -2.63 15.08
C GLY A 149 -3.17 -1.53 14.04
N GLN A 150 -2.24 -1.18 13.15
CA GLN A 150 -2.48 -0.20 12.08
C GLN A 150 -3.03 -0.87 10.84
N PHE A 151 -4.10 -0.32 10.28
CA PHE A 151 -4.71 -0.81 9.04
C PHE A 151 -3.90 -0.38 7.83
N CYS A 152 -3.65 -1.29 6.90
CA CYS A 152 -2.99 -0.94 5.65
C CYS A 152 -4.00 -0.67 4.53
N VAL A 153 -3.87 0.47 3.85
CA VAL A 153 -4.57 0.77 2.60
C VAL A 153 -3.58 0.64 1.45
N LEU A 154 -3.71 -0.45 0.69
CA LEU A 154 -2.92 -0.70 -0.50
C LEU A 154 -3.64 -0.15 -1.73
N ILE A 155 -3.00 0.79 -2.42
CA ILE A 155 -3.48 1.38 -3.68
C ILE A 155 -2.48 0.99 -4.77
N ILE A 156 -3.00 0.32 -5.79
CA ILE A 156 -2.24 -0.06 -6.98
C ILE A 156 -2.87 0.69 -8.15
N ASP A 157 -2.18 1.70 -8.65
CA ASP A 157 -2.55 2.40 -9.86
C ASP A 157 -2.02 1.65 -11.09
N GLU A 158 -2.77 1.73 -12.20
CA GLU A 158 -2.52 0.93 -13.41
C GLU A 158 -2.38 -0.57 -13.11
N PHE A 159 -3.29 -1.11 -12.29
CA PHE A 159 -3.31 -2.49 -11.78
C PHE A 159 -3.16 -3.57 -12.86
N GLN A 160 -3.65 -3.33 -14.08
CA GLN A 160 -3.53 -4.28 -15.19
C GLN A 160 -2.08 -4.61 -15.57
N ILE A 161 -1.11 -3.74 -15.23
CA ILE A 161 0.32 -3.97 -15.50
C ILE A 161 0.85 -5.19 -14.73
N ILE A 162 0.17 -5.63 -13.67
CA ILE A 162 0.53 -6.88 -12.97
C ILE A 162 0.52 -8.09 -13.92
N GLU A 163 -0.29 -8.10 -14.98
CA GLU A 163 -0.28 -9.15 -16.01
C GLU A 163 1.10 -9.30 -16.66
N GLU A 164 1.83 -8.19 -16.81
CA GLU A 164 3.14 -8.15 -17.46
C GLU A 164 4.25 -8.74 -16.58
N PHE A 165 4.01 -8.91 -15.27
CA PHE A 165 5.00 -9.49 -14.36
C PHE A 165 5.14 -11.00 -14.50
N ALA A 166 4.30 -11.65 -15.34
CA ALA A 166 4.30 -13.10 -15.56
C ALA A 166 4.18 -13.93 -14.27
N ILE A 167 3.43 -13.41 -13.29
CA ILE A 167 3.16 -14.09 -12.02
C ILE A 167 1.99 -15.04 -12.20
N GLU A 168 2.22 -16.32 -11.93
CA GLU A 168 1.14 -17.32 -11.91
C GLU A 168 0.12 -16.97 -10.81
N GLY A 169 -1.15 -16.86 -11.21
CA GLY A 169 -2.25 -16.62 -10.28
C GLY A 169 -2.35 -15.21 -9.71
N ALA A 170 -1.77 -14.19 -10.36
CA ALA A 170 -1.75 -12.82 -9.86
C ALA A 170 -3.14 -12.18 -9.58
N PHE A 171 -4.20 -12.73 -10.18
CA PHE A 171 -5.59 -12.25 -10.09
C PHE A 171 -6.55 -13.26 -9.43
N ILE A 172 -6.05 -14.37 -8.87
CA ILE A 172 -6.87 -15.42 -8.26
C ILE A 172 -7.29 -15.03 -6.84
#